data_AF-A0A937WN79-F1
#
_entry.id   AF-A0A937WN79-F1
#
_cell.length_a   1.000
_cell.length_b   1.000
_cell.length_c   1.000
_cell.angle_alpha   90.00
_cell.angle_beta   90.00
_cell.angle_gamma   90.00
#
_symmetry.space_group_name_H-M   'P 1'
#
loop_
_entity.id
_entity.type
_entity.pdbx_description
1 polymer ?
#
loop_
_entity_poly.entity_id
_entity_poly.type
_entity_poly.pdbx_seq_one_letter_code
_entity_poly.pdbx_strand_id
1 'polypeptide(L)'
;MTASEIRYLIDEDTTHRIRKGLLRRQPSIDIKVIGEEGAPPLGNKDADILDYLEKAGYILISTNRSTMPKHLQEHLLFSSYFF
;
A
#
# COMPACT_ATOMS: atom_id res chain seq x y z
N MET A 1 9.21 -10.03 -21.14
CA MET A 1 8.26 -9.14 -20.45
C MET A 1 9.02 -8.51 -19.31
N THR A 2 9.31 -7.21 -19.37
CA THR A 2 9.95 -6.51 -18.26
C THR A 2 8.92 -6.39 -17.12
N ALA A 3 9.37 -6.62 -15.89
CA ALA A 3 8.54 -6.35 -14.71
C ALA A 3 8.19 -4.85 -14.70
N SER A 4 6.94 -4.53 -14.39
CA SER A 4 6.55 -3.14 -14.17
C SER A 4 7.26 -2.61 -12.92
N GLU A 5 7.90 -1.44 -12.99
CA GLU A 5 8.53 -0.81 -11.81
C GLU A 5 7.52 -0.37 -10.74
N ILE A 6 6.25 -0.23 -11.13
CA ILE A 6 5.18 0.15 -10.21
C ILE A 6 4.77 -1.06 -9.37
N ARG A 7 4.67 -0.87 -8.06
CA ARG A 7 4.26 -1.90 -7.10
C ARG A 7 3.09 -1.38 -6.26
N TYR A 8 2.06 -2.20 -6.07
CA TYR A 8 0.86 -1.81 -5.33
C TYR A 8 0.67 -2.63 -4.05
N LEU A 9 0.38 -1.95 -2.95
CA LEU A 9 -0.14 -2.58 -1.73
C LEU A 9 -1.61 -2.21 -1.61
N ILE A 10 -2.49 -3.21 -1.58
CA ILE A 10 -3.93 -3.03 -1.41
C ILE A 10 -4.27 -3.19 0.06
N ASP A 11 -5.01 -2.23 0.60
CA ASP A 11 -5.51 -2.23 1.96
C ASP A 11 -6.49 -3.41 2.22
N GLU A 12 -6.56 -3.91 3.45
CA GLU A 12 -7.29 -5.15 3.80
C GLU A 12 -8.78 -5.07 3.46
N ASP A 13 -9.39 -3.89 3.62
CA ASP A 13 -10.82 -3.66 3.32
C ASP A 13 -11.11 -3.34 1.84
N THR A 14 -10.07 -3.25 1.00
CA THR A 14 -10.23 -2.83 -0.39
C THR A 14 -10.63 -4.01 -1.29
N THR A 15 -11.68 -3.80 -2.10
CA THR A 15 -12.30 -4.87 -2.89
C THR A 15 -11.31 -5.58 -3.84
N HIS A 16 -11.30 -6.92 -3.81
CA HIS A 16 -10.48 -7.78 -4.70
C HIS A 16 -10.70 -7.53 -6.22
N ARG A 17 -11.79 -6.86 -6.59
CA ARG A 17 -12.08 -6.44 -7.98
C ARG A 17 -11.01 -5.50 -8.51
N ILE A 18 -10.43 -4.64 -7.66
CA ILE A 18 -9.36 -3.72 -8.06
C ILE A 18 -8.13 -4.52 -8.48
N ARG A 19 -7.68 -5.47 -7.65
CA ARG A 19 -6.56 -6.37 -7.96
C ARG A 19 -6.75 -7.09 -9.29
N LYS A 20 -7.93 -7.72 -9.49
CA LYS A 20 -8.26 -8.41 -10.74
C LYS A 20 -8.23 -7.47 -11.94
N GLY A 21 -8.75 -6.25 -11.79
CA GLY A 21 -8.74 -5.24 -12.85
C GLY A 21 -7.33 -4.77 -13.23
N LEU A 22 -6.46 -4.56 -12.24
CA LEU A 22 -5.07 -4.17 -12.45
C LEU A 22 -4.29 -5.29 -13.15
N LEU A 23 -4.36 -6.52 -12.63
CA LEU A 23 -3.67 -7.68 -13.23
C LEU A 23 -4.15 -7.99 -14.64
N ARG A 24 -5.44 -7.76 -14.96
CA ARG A 24 -5.95 -7.91 -16.32
C ARG A 24 -5.36 -6.89 -17.29
N ARG A 25 -5.05 -5.67 -16.82
CA ARG A 25 -4.49 -4.59 -17.66
C ARG A 25 -2.96 -4.69 -17.77
N GLN A 26 -2.30 -5.02 -16.67
CA GLN A 26 -0.85 -5.23 -16.61
C GLN A 26 -0.55 -6.48 -15.77
N PRO A 27 -0.40 -7.65 -16.40
CA PRO A 27 -0.14 -8.90 -15.70
C PRO A 27 1.20 -8.95 -14.96
N SER A 28 2.18 -8.14 -15.36
CA SER A 28 3.54 -8.15 -14.76
C SER A 28 3.71 -7.18 -13.58
N ILE A 29 2.63 -6.55 -13.10
CA ILE A 29 2.70 -5.63 -11.96
C ILE A 29 2.80 -6.40 -10.64
N ASP A 30 3.69 -5.96 -9.76
CA ASP A 30 3.73 -6.48 -8.40
C ASP A 30 2.57 -5.89 -7.59
N ILE A 31 1.75 -6.78 -7.04
CA ILE A 31 0.59 -6.40 -6.26
C ILE A 31 0.39 -7.33 -5.08
N LYS A 32 0.33 -6.73 -3.89
CA LYS A 32 0.10 -7.42 -2.62
C LYS A 32 -1.17 -6.88 -1.96
N VAL A 33 -1.77 -7.68 -1.10
CA VAL A 33 -2.84 -7.25 -0.19
C VAL A 33 -2.33 -7.35 1.24
N ILE A 34 -2.69 -6.38 2.10
CA ILE A 34 -2.44 -6.48 3.54
C ILE A 34 -3.00 -7.80 4.06
N GLY A 35 -2.22 -8.49 4.89
CA GLY A 35 -2.52 -9.83 5.39
C GLY A 35 -2.01 -10.99 4.53
N GLU A 36 -1.53 -10.75 3.31
CA GLU A 36 -0.88 -11.80 2.49
C GLU A 36 0.58 -12.02 2.92
N GLU A 37 1.12 -13.18 2.53
CA GLU A 37 2.52 -13.50 2.76
C GLU A 37 3.46 -12.45 2.13
N GLY A 38 4.40 -11.94 2.92
CA GLY A 38 5.32 -10.89 2.49
C GLY A 38 4.72 -9.48 2.39
N ALA A 39 3.50 -9.28 2.89
CA ALA A 39 2.88 -7.98 3.15
C ALA A 39 2.76 -7.74 4.68
N PRO A 40 2.46 -6.50 5.12
CA PRO A 40 2.10 -6.26 6.52
C PRO A 40 0.94 -7.17 6.97
N PRO A 41 0.95 -7.68 8.22
CA PRO A 41 -0.13 -8.50 8.74
C PRO A 41 -1.44 -7.70 8.90
N LEU A 42 -2.56 -8.43 8.97
CA LEU A 42 -3.87 -7.83 9.23
C LEU A 42 -3.89 -7.11 10.60
N GLY A 43 -4.65 -6.02 10.67
CA GLY A 43 -4.81 -5.24 11.91
C GLY A 43 -3.55 -4.50 12.38
N ASN A 44 -2.53 -4.39 11.52
CA ASN A 44 -1.41 -3.48 11.75
C ASN A 44 -1.91 -2.04 11.86
N LYS A 45 -1.21 -1.19 12.61
CA LYS A 45 -1.58 0.22 12.70
C LYS A 45 -1.30 0.91 11.35
N ASP A 46 -2.13 1.88 11.01
CA ASP A 46 -1.97 2.71 9.81
C ASP A 46 -0.54 3.30 9.70
N ALA A 47 0.06 3.71 10.82
CA ALA A 47 1.44 4.22 10.85
C ALA A 47 2.49 3.16 10.42
N ASP A 48 2.35 1.91 10.88
CA ASP A 48 3.27 0.82 10.53
C ASP A 48 3.16 0.46 9.04
N ILE A 49 1.97 0.60 8.46
CA ILE A 49 1.73 0.43 7.02
C ILE A 49 2.46 1.52 6.23
N LEU A 50 2.40 2.78 6.66
CA LEU A 50 3.07 3.90 5.99
C LEU A 50 4.60 3.77 6.04
N ASP A 51 5.16 3.37 7.19
CA ASP A 51 6.58 3.04 7.33
C ASP A 51 7.02 1.92 6.37
N TYR A 52 6.19 0.89 6.23
CA TYR A 52 6.44 -0.19 5.27
C TYR A 52 6.47 0.33 3.84
N LEU A 53 5.49 1.16 3.45
CA LEU A 53 5.38 1.70 2.09
C LEU A 53 6.62 2.53 1.71
N GLU A 54 7.10 3.38 2.62
CA GLU A 54 8.28 4.22 2.42
C GLU A 54 9.53 3.37 2.19
N LYS A 55 9.74 2.32 3.01
CA LYS A 55 10.91 1.43 2.90
C LYS A 55 10.83 0.50 1.70
N ALA A 56 9.65 -0.04 1.41
CA ALA A 56 9.46 -1.07 0.40
C ALA A 56 9.18 -0.50 -0.99
N GLY A 57 8.82 0.78 -1.11
CA GLY A 57 8.56 1.47 -2.39
C GLY A 57 7.30 0.98 -3.09
N TYR A 58 6.22 0.82 -2.33
CA TYR A 58 4.89 0.46 -2.83
C TYR A 58 3.96 1.68 -2.84
N ILE A 59 3.00 1.67 -3.76
CA ILE A 59 1.88 2.63 -3.79
C ILE A 59 0.68 1.99 -3.08
N LEU A 60 0.15 2.67 -2.06
CA LEU A 60 -1.04 2.22 -1.34
C LEU A 60 -2.32 2.46 -2.16
N ILE A 61 -3.17 1.44 -2.21
CA ILE A 61 -4.55 1.54 -2.66
C ILE A 61 -5.45 1.27 -1.46
N SER A 62 -6.07 2.33 -0.93
CA SER A 62 -7.00 2.25 0.20
C SER A 62 -8.32 2.95 -0.14
N THR A 63 -9.41 2.46 0.45
CA THR A 63 -10.73 3.12 0.44
C THR A 63 -11.06 3.79 1.78
N ASN A 64 -10.19 3.67 2.79
CA ASN A 64 -10.34 4.33 4.07
C ASN A 64 -10.11 5.85 3.93
N ARG A 65 -11.19 6.59 3.73
CA ARG A 65 -11.16 8.05 3.61
C ARG A 65 -11.23 8.78 4.95
N SER A 66 -11.55 8.06 6.03
CA SER A 66 -11.77 8.65 7.35
C SER A 66 -10.49 8.85 8.15
N THR A 67 -9.57 7.88 8.15
CA THR A 67 -8.35 7.95 8.99
C THR A 67 -7.07 8.03 8.16
N MET A 68 -7.00 7.33 7.02
CA MET A 68 -5.77 7.26 6.22
C MET A 68 -5.20 8.62 5.79
N PRO A 69 -6.01 9.63 5.36
CA PRO A 69 -5.47 10.95 5.02
C PRO A 69 -4.77 11.63 6.20
N LYS A 70 -5.32 11.48 7.41
CA LYS A 70 -4.74 12.03 8.63
C LYS A 70 -3.44 11.32 8.98
N HIS A 71 -3.42 9.99 8.96
CA HIS A 71 -2.20 9.21 9.22
C HIS A 71 -1.10 9.51 8.20
N LEU A 72 -1.46 9.69 6.92
CA LEU A 72 -0.50 10.11 5.89
C LEU A 72 0.09 11.49 6.20
N GLN A 73 -0.73 12.46 6.62
CA GLN A 73 -0.23 13.78 7.00
C GLN A 73 0.72 13.71 8.19
N GLU A 74 0.35 12.95 9.24
CA GLU A 74 1.19 12.73 10.42
C GLU A 74 2.53 12.09 10.05
N HIS A 75 2.51 11.08 9.18
CA HIS A 75 3.70 10.40 8.66
C HIS A 75 4.63 11.34 7.91
N LEU A 76 4.09 12.14 6.98
CA LEU A 76 4.87 13.09 6.18
C LEU A 76 5.50 14.19 7.05
N LEU A 77 4.77 14.67 8.05
CA LEU A 77 5.33 15.62 9.02
C LEU A 77 6.45 14.97 9.82
N PHE A 78 6.28 13.76 10.34
CA PHE A 78 7.31 13.11 11.14
C PHE A 78 8.56 12.74 10.32
N SER A 79 8.38 12.14 9.13
CA SER A 79 9.50 11.76 8.25
C SER A 79 10.29 12.99 7.78
N SER A 80 9.63 14.12 7.50
CA SER A 80 10.31 15.36 7.12
C SER A 80 11.18 15.99 8.22
N TYR A 81 11.02 15.60 9.50
CA TYR A 81 11.84 16.09 10.61
C TYR A 81 13.11 15.25 10.86
N PHE A 82 13.27 14.12 10.17
CA PHE A 82 14.41 13.21 10.30
C PHE A 82 15.43 13.30 9.15
N PHE A 83 15.27 14.26 8.24
CA PHE A 83 16.22 14.63 7.18
C PHE A 83 16.76 16.05 7.41
#